data_AF-A0A7X9E362-F1
#
_entry.id   AF-A0A7X9E362-F1
#
_cell.length_a   1.000
_cell.length_b   1.000
_cell.length_c   1.000
_cell.angle_alpha   90.00
_cell.angle_beta   90.00
_cell.angle_gamma   90.00
#
_symmetry.space_group_name_H-M   'P 1'
#
loop_
_entity.id
_entity.type
_entity.pdbx_description
1 polymer ?
#
loop_
_entity_poly.entity_id
_entity_poly.type
_entity_poly.pdbx_seq_one_letter_code
_entity_poly.pdbx_strand_id
1 'polypeptide(L)'
;LLFNIEDIDNNPIKNVIAIDGGATDVPVKRAFPSSTISFFQFGALSFKLEDLESLDKSPFISPEDIAKLKELERIKLVLPTKNLSISGLTLSKSVRKTIYDFFVKDRGDCGSYMKSLYWFLFSEYDTLKDSYQLASCPVCGESRIQLKRVKIDKEYVAECPHCSGKIFLTDVFRFHEVVDDNFGASGIIGYLTNLLEQMIIIHTIRIILNLQPNLFNSVLFIKDGPLAFFGQTANMHEPMRGLCNFLFKKHNLYLAGLEKSGAFVEHADAIKTNLKPGQYILLDNKHIYKYIIPGDPDTTDPYARTSYYGGKLIYKSRNEEMYVISLPTEFRNNSESKERGL
;
A
#
# COMPACT_ATOMS: atom_id res chain seq x y z
N LEU A 1 15.61 21.30 10.29
CA LEU A 1 15.03 20.53 9.17
C LEU A 1 13.90 21.29 8.47
N LEU A 2 13.97 22.62 8.39
CA LEU A 2 13.01 23.46 7.66
C LEU A 2 13.66 23.84 6.33
N PHE A 3 12.92 23.71 5.25
CA PHE A 3 13.40 23.92 3.89
C PHE A 3 12.38 24.75 3.10
N ASN A 4 12.84 25.45 2.07
CA ASN A 4 11.97 26.12 1.12
C ASN A 4 11.91 25.26 -0.15
N ILE A 5 10.71 25.13 -0.73
CA ILE A 5 10.55 24.50 -2.03
C ILE A 5 11.03 25.46 -3.11
N GLU A 6 11.89 24.97 -4.00
CA GLU A 6 12.29 25.71 -5.19
C GLU A 6 11.19 25.65 -6.25
N ASP A 7 11.08 26.71 -7.05
CA ASP A 7 10.22 26.70 -8.23
C ASP A 7 10.73 25.65 -9.23
N ILE A 8 9.79 24.86 -9.76
CA ILE A 8 10.11 23.86 -10.78
C ILE A 8 9.91 24.54 -12.15
N ASP A 9 11.01 24.81 -12.85
CA ASP A 9 10.97 25.43 -14.18
C ASP A 9 10.31 24.52 -15.24
N ASN A 10 10.41 23.21 -15.08
CA ASN A 10 9.82 22.23 -16.00
C ASN A 10 9.26 21.04 -15.22
N ASN A 11 7.93 20.96 -15.14
CA ASN A 11 7.24 19.84 -14.51
C ASN A 11 7.11 18.67 -15.51
N PRO A 12 7.78 17.53 -15.28
CA PRO A 12 7.72 16.40 -16.21
C PRO A 12 6.40 15.61 -16.10
N ILE A 13 5.61 15.84 -15.03
CA ILE A 13 4.39 15.10 -14.76
C ILE A 13 3.30 15.51 -15.74
N LYS A 14 2.76 14.51 -16.44
CA LYS A 14 1.65 14.65 -17.39
C LYS A 14 0.43 13.85 -16.99
N ASN A 15 0.64 12.74 -16.28
CA ASN A 15 -0.43 11.85 -15.84
C ASN A 15 -0.33 11.65 -14.34
N VAL A 16 -1.47 11.54 -13.68
CA VAL A 16 -1.56 11.22 -12.26
C VAL A 16 -2.43 10.00 -12.11
N ILE A 17 -1.93 9.03 -11.34
CA ILE A 17 -2.65 7.83 -10.95
C ILE A 17 -2.91 7.90 -9.45
N ALA A 18 -4.16 8.13 -9.07
CA ALA A 18 -4.58 8.20 -7.67
C ALA A 18 -5.32 6.92 -7.27
N ILE A 19 -4.96 6.36 -6.11
CA ILE A 19 -5.57 5.14 -5.57
C ILE A 19 -6.24 5.48 -4.23
N ASP A 20 -7.52 5.18 -4.14
CA ASP A 20 -8.35 5.35 -2.95
C ASP A 20 -9.18 4.09 -2.70
N GLY A 21 -9.34 3.73 -1.43
CA GLY A 21 -9.96 2.50 -0.96
C GLY A 21 -10.85 2.74 0.25
N GLY A 22 -12.08 2.24 0.16
CA GLY A 22 -13.04 2.26 1.27
C GLY A 22 -13.54 0.86 1.62
N ALA A 23 -13.86 0.66 2.89
CA ALA A 23 -14.56 -0.53 3.36
C ALA A 23 -15.79 -0.13 4.18
N THR A 24 -16.88 -0.87 4.03
CA THR A 24 -18.09 -0.67 4.83
C THR A 24 -18.59 -2.01 5.34
N ASP A 25 -18.72 -2.09 6.67
CA ASP A 25 -19.29 -3.24 7.36
C ASP A 25 -20.80 -3.10 7.43
N VAL A 26 -21.52 -4.11 6.94
CA VAL A 26 -22.98 -4.11 6.97
C VAL A 26 -23.51 -5.42 7.55
N PRO A 27 -24.59 -5.36 8.35
CA PRO A 27 -25.27 -6.55 8.81
C PRO A 27 -26.04 -7.19 7.65
N VAL A 28 -26.00 -8.53 7.53
CA VAL A 28 -26.70 -9.26 6.47
C VAL A 28 -28.22 -9.14 6.61
N LYS A 29 -28.70 -9.16 7.85
CA LYS A 29 -30.10 -8.98 8.18
C LYS A 29 -30.21 -7.99 9.33
N ARG A 30 -31.10 -7.00 9.20
CA ARG A 30 -31.35 -6.03 10.29
C ARG A 30 -31.78 -6.70 11.60
N ALA A 31 -32.52 -7.82 11.51
CA ALA A 31 -32.94 -8.60 12.67
C ALA A 31 -31.80 -9.39 13.35
N PHE A 32 -30.66 -9.59 12.68
CA PHE A 32 -29.50 -10.32 13.18
C PHE A 32 -28.21 -9.51 12.91
N PRO A 33 -28.01 -8.39 13.61
CA PRO A 33 -26.87 -7.50 13.35
C PRO A 33 -25.51 -8.13 13.69
N SER A 34 -25.50 -9.28 14.37
CA SER A 34 -24.31 -10.05 14.71
C SER A 34 -23.67 -10.77 13.51
N SER A 35 -24.36 -10.88 12.37
CA SER A 35 -23.82 -11.45 11.13
C SER A 35 -23.50 -10.35 10.14
N THR A 36 -22.22 -10.17 9.83
CA THR A 36 -21.72 -9.02 9.05
C THR A 36 -20.89 -9.44 7.85
N ILE A 37 -20.99 -8.63 6.79
CA ILE A 37 -20.18 -8.69 5.58
C ILE A 37 -19.54 -7.32 5.40
N SER A 38 -18.28 -7.29 4.97
CA SER A 38 -17.59 -6.08 4.57
C SER A 38 -17.58 -5.95 3.06
N PHE A 39 -18.02 -4.80 2.57
CA PHE A 39 -17.90 -4.41 1.17
C PHE A 39 -16.71 -3.47 1.03
N PHE A 40 -15.73 -3.90 0.24
CA PHE A 40 -14.58 -3.08 -0.14
C PHE A 40 -14.79 -2.55 -1.54
N GLN A 41 -14.49 -1.27 -1.73
CA GLN A 41 -14.50 -0.61 -3.03
C GLN A 41 -13.23 0.23 -3.17
N PHE A 42 -12.48 -0.05 -4.22
CA PHE A 42 -11.28 0.71 -4.58
C PHE A 42 -11.49 1.38 -5.93
N GLY A 43 -10.97 2.60 -6.05
CA GLY A 43 -10.86 3.33 -7.29
C GLY A 43 -9.40 3.54 -7.65
N ALA A 44 -9.01 3.08 -8.83
CA ALA A 44 -7.82 3.59 -9.50
C ALA A 44 -8.29 4.67 -10.48
N LEU A 45 -7.87 5.91 -10.23
CA LEU A 45 -8.17 7.09 -11.03
C LEU A 45 -6.94 7.43 -11.86
N SER A 46 -7.09 7.46 -13.18
CA SER A 46 -6.08 7.99 -14.10
C SER A 46 -6.61 9.27 -14.74
N PHE A 47 -5.86 10.36 -14.64
CA PHE A 47 -6.18 11.63 -15.29
C PHE A 47 -4.93 12.35 -15.78
N LYS A 48 -5.10 13.16 -16.83
CA LYS A 48 -4.03 14.04 -17.32
C LYS A 48 -3.97 15.29 -16.46
N LEU A 49 -2.77 15.81 -16.24
CA LEU A 49 -2.57 17.04 -15.47
C LEU A 49 -3.25 18.24 -16.14
N GLU A 50 -3.23 18.29 -17.48
CA GLU A 50 -3.91 19.32 -18.28
C GLU A 50 -5.43 19.36 -18.00
N ASP A 51 -6.06 18.20 -17.79
CA ASP A 51 -7.50 18.12 -17.49
C ASP A 51 -7.79 18.73 -16.10
N LEU A 52 -6.90 18.53 -15.11
CA LEU A 52 -7.02 19.16 -13.79
C LEU A 52 -6.80 20.67 -13.84
N GLU A 53 -5.78 21.14 -14.57
CA GLU A 53 -5.52 22.58 -14.72
C GLU A 53 -6.67 23.31 -15.41
N SER A 54 -7.36 22.63 -16.34
CA SER A 54 -8.55 23.18 -16.98
C SER A 54 -9.73 23.31 -16.01
N LEU A 55 -9.86 22.38 -15.06
CA LEU A 55 -10.90 22.40 -14.02
C LEU A 55 -10.66 23.48 -12.98
N ASP A 56 -9.42 23.69 -12.55
CA ASP A 56 -9.07 24.75 -11.59
C ASP A 56 -9.40 26.15 -12.13
N LYS A 57 -9.27 26.33 -13.45
CA LYS A 57 -9.65 27.58 -14.15
C LYS A 57 -11.15 27.70 -14.42
N SER A 58 -11.93 26.63 -14.21
CA SER A 58 -13.36 26.62 -14.52
C SER A 58 -14.17 27.17 -13.35
N PRO A 59 -15.02 28.20 -13.56
CA PRO A 59 -15.79 28.83 -12.49
C PRO A 59 -16.86 27.91 -11.88
N PHE A 60 -17.28 26.88 -12.63
CA PHE A 60 -18.19 25.84 -12.19
C PHE A 60 -17.71 24.49 -12.74
N ILE A 61 -17.59 23.50 -11.86
CA ILE A 61 -17.24 22.13 -12.23
C ILE A 61 -18.54 21.36 -12.46
N SER A 62 -18.85 21.00 -13.70
CA SER A 62 -20.03 20.18 -14.00
C SER A 62 -19.75 18.69 -13.72
N PRO A 63 -20.78 17.85 -13.48
CA PRO A 63 -20.61 16.40 -13.39
C PRO A 63 -19.96 15.78 -14.64
N GLU A 64 -20.16 16.39 -15.80
CA GLU A 64 -19.56 15.99 -17.08
C GLU A 64 -18.06 16.27 -17.12
N ASP A 65 -17.61 17.39 -16.54
CA ASP A 65 -16.18 17.70 -16.45
C ASP A 65 -15.46 16.78 -15.46
N ILE A 66 -16.14 16.36 -14.39
CA ILE A 66 -15.65 15.30 -13.48
C ILE A 66 -15.63 13.93 -14.18
N ALA A 67 -16.55 13.68 -15.11
CA ALA A 67 -16.57 12.43 -15.87
C ALA A 67 -15.37 12.33 -16.83
N LYS A 68 -14.88 13.46 -17.38
CA LYS A 68 -13.65 13.51 -18.19
C LYS A 68 -12.40 13.09 -17.41
N LEU A 69 -12.37 13.31 -16.10
CA LEU A 69 -11.29 12.87 -15.21
C LEU A 69 -11.30 11.36 -14.89
N LYS A 70 -12.31 10.60 -15.33
CA LYS A 70 -12.62 9.27 -14.79
C LYS A 70 -12.41 8.15 -15.81
N GLU A 71 -11.16 7.78 -16.04
CA GLU A 71 -10.85 6.36 -16.28
C GLU A 71 -10.78 5.66 -14.93
N LEU A 72 -11.96 5.21 -14.45
CA LEU A 72 -12.14 4.58 -13.14
C LEU A 72 -12.17 3.07 -13.26
N GLU A 73 -11.08 2.39 -12.89
CA GLU A 73 -11.20 0.98 -12.54
C GLU A 73 -11.83 0.86 -11.15
N ARG A 74 -13.04 0.29 -11.09
CA ARG A 74 -13.73 0.02 -9.82
C ARG A 74 -13.52 -1.43 -9.41
N ILE A 75 -12.74 -1.62 -8.37
CA ILE A 75 -12.42 -2.94 -7.84
C ILE A 75 -13.28 -3.18 -6.61
N LYS A 76 -14.01 -4.30 -6.62
CA LYS A 76 -14.93 -4.68 -5.53
C LYS A 76 -14.50 -6.00 -4.93
N LEU A 77 -14.51 -6.06 -3.61
CA LEU A 77 -14.31 -7.28 -2.82
C LEU A 77 -15.39 -7.35 -1.75
N VAL A 78 -15.95 -8.53 -1.56
CA VAL A 78 -16.95 -8.80 -0.53
C VAL A 78 -16.35 -9.85 0.40
N LEU A 79 -16.23 -9.53 1.69
CA LEU A 79 -15.59 -10.39 2.67
C LEU A 79 -16.57 -10.78 3.79
N PRO A 80 -16.72 -12.06 4.13
CA PRO A 80 -17.45 -12.44 5.34
C PRO A 80 -16.64 -12.00 6.57
N THR A 81 -17.27 -11.30 7.52
CA THR A 81 -16.54 -10.80 8.70
C THR A 81 -17.04 -11.30 10.03
N LYS A 82 -18.31 -11.67 10.17
CA LYS A 82 -18.79 -12.25 11.42
C LYS A 82 -19.96 -13.19 11.18
N ASN A 83 -19.96 -14.35 11.83
CA ASN A 83 -21.05 -15.33 11.83
C ASN A 83 -21.56 -15.71 10.42
N LEU A 84 -20.66 -15.72 9.45
CA LEU A 84 -20.91 -16.10 8.07
C LEU A 84 -19.71 -16.84 7.53
N SER A 85 -19.96 -17.88 6.77
CA SER A 85 -18.92 -18.62 6.07
C SER A 85 -19.45 -19.10 4.73
N ILE A 86 -18.52 -19.40 3.82
CA ILE A 86 -18.83 -20.16 2.63
C ILE A 86 -19.28 -21.56 3.07
N SER A 87 -20.31 -22.09 2.42
CA SER A 87 -20.89 -23.39 2.78
C SER A 87 -19.82 -24.48 2.90
N GLY A 88 -19.79 -25.17 4.03
CA GLY A 88 -18.81 -26.23 4.33
C GLY A 88 -17.45 -25.75 4.86
N LEU A 89 -17.25 -24.43 5.01
CA LEU A 89 -16.02 -23.85 5.56
C LEU A 89 -16.29 -23.13 6.90
N THR A 90 -15.24 -22.97 7.70
CA THR A 90 -15.24 -22.05 8.84
C THR A 90 -15.07 -20.61 8.36
N LEU A 91 -15.26 -19.61 9.23
CA LEU A 91 -15.07 -18.21 8.86
C LEU A 91 -13.61 -17.97 8.44
N SER A 92 -12.63 -18.43 9.21
CA SER A 92 -11.20 -18.27 8.90
C SER A 92 -10.84 -18.87 7.54
N LYS A 93 -11.35 -20.08 7.23
CA LYS A 93 -11.17 -20.71 5.92
C LYS A 93 -11.87 -19.95 4.80
N SER A 94 -13.04 -19.37 5.08
CA SER A 94 -13.81 -18.58 4.12
C SER A 94 -13.10 -17.29 3.76
N VAL A 95 -12.67 -16.51 4.75
CA VAL A 95 -11.89 -15.28 4.57
C VAL A 95 -10.63 -15.56 3.76
N ARG A 96 -9.88 -16.59 4.17
CA ARG A 96 -8.66 -17.00 3.48
C ARG A 96 -8.91 -17.35 2.01
N LYS A 97 -9.95 -18.15 1.74
CA LYS A 97 -10.35 -18.51 0.37
C LYS A 97 -10.82 -17.30 -0.44
N THR A 98 -11.63 -16.42 0.14
CA THR A 98 -12.14 -15.22 -0.53
C THR A 98 -11.00 -14.29 -0.97
N ILE A 99 -9.98 -14.09 -0.13
CA ILE A 99 -8.81 -13.28 -0.48
C ILE A 99 -8.00 -13.96 -1.60
N TYR A 100 -7.76 -15.26 -1.50
CA TYR A 100 -7.08 -16.02 -2.56
C TYR A 100 -7.83 -15.92 -3.90
N ASP A 101 -9.14 -16.21 -3.92
CA ASP A 101 -9.96 -16.19 -5.12
C ASP A 101 -9.99 -14.78 -5.75
N PHE A 102 -10.00 -13.72 -4.93
CA PHE A 102 -9.90 -12.34 -5.40
C PHE A 102 -8.57 -12.03 -6.08
N PHE A 103 -7.45 -12.54 -5.55
CA PHE A 103 -6.12 -12.33 -6.15
C PHE A 103 -5.94 -13.14 -7.43
N VAL A 104 -6.48 -14.35 -7.50
CA VAL A 104 -6.36 -15.23 -8.68
C VAL A 104 -7.22 -14.74 -9.84
N LYS A 105 -8.34 -14.04 -9.56
CA LYS A 105 -9.26 -13.54 -10.57
C LYS A 105 -8.53 -12.89 -11.75
N ASP A 106 -8.82 -13.39 -12.94
CA ASP A 106 -8.26 -12.84 -14.17
C ASP A 106 -8.79 -11.43 -14.45
N ARG A 107 -7.91 -10.58 -14.98
CA ARG A 107 -8.17 -9.16 -15.26
C ARG A 107 -7.76 -8.80 -16.68
N GLY A 108 -7.90 -9.76 -17.60
CA GLY A 108 -7.54 -9.61 -19.00
C GLY A 108 -6.03 -9.60 -19.22
N ASP A 109 -5.58 -8.88 -20.25
CA ASP A 109 -4.20 -8.93 -20.76
C ASP A 109 -3.14 -8.51 -19.72
N CYS A 110 -3.54 -7.72 -18.72
CA CYS A 110 -2.66 -7.29 -17.63
C CYS A 110 -2.37 -8.42 -16.63
N GLY A 111 -3.15 -9.51 -16.62
CA GLY A 111 -3.07 -10.63 -15.69
C GLY A 111 -3.60 -10.31 -14.29
N SER A 112 -3.47 -11.25 -13.36
CA SER A 112 -4.09 -11.16 -12.03
C SER A 112 -3.24 -10.41 -10.99
N TYR A 113 -3.85 -10.06 -9.85
CA TYR A 113 -3.11 -9.54 -8.69
C TYR A 113 -2.19 -10.61 -8.10
N MET A 114 -2.57 -11.89 -8.19
CA MET A 114 -1.73 -13.00 -7.77
C MET A 114 -0.41 -13.04 -8.56
N LYS A 115 -0.47 -12.86 -9.89
CA LYS A 115 0.73 -12.75 -10.72
C LYS A 115 1.63 -11.59 -10.28
N SER A 116 1.01 -10.49 -9.85
CA SER A 116 1.73 -9.30 -9.39
C SER A 116 2.35 -9.49 -8.01
N LEU A 117 1.65 -10.17 -7.11
CA LEU A 117 2.16 -10.59 -5.81
C LEU A 117 3.36 -11.51 -5.97
N TYR A 118 3.27 -12.50 -6.86
CA TYR A 118 4.39 -13.40 -7.16
C TYR A 118 5.60 -12.65 -7.72
N TRP A 119 5.39 -11.84 -8.76
CA TRP A 119 6.42 -10.96 -9.34
C TRP A 119 7.10 -10.07 -8.28
N PHE A 120 6.30 -9.53 -7.36
CA PHE A 120 6.73 -8.64 -6.29
C PHE A 120 7.58 -9.37 -5.22
N LEU A 121 7.09 -10.50 -4.70
CA LEU A 121 7.75 -11.25 -3.63
C LEU A 121 9.08 -11.86 -4.07
N PHE A 122 9.14 -12.34 -5.32
CA PHE A 122 10.32 -12.98 -5.88
C PHE A 122 11.23 -12.04 -6.66
N SER A 123 10.94 -10.72 -6.64
CA SER A 123 11.76 -9.69 -7.27
C SER A 123 12.08 -9.96 -8.74
N GLU A 124 11.08 -10.40 -9.53
CA GLU A 124 11.23 -10.71 -10.96
C GLU A 124 11.59 -9.49 -11.83
N TYR A 125 11.54 -8.29 -11.25
CA TYR A 125 11.94 -7.03 -11.88
C TYR A 125 13.44 -6.71 -11.75
N ASP A 126 14.16 -7.37 -10.85
CA ASP A 126 15.59 -7.13 -10.60
C ASP A 126 16.32 -8.47 -10.37
N THR A 127 16.96 -8.63 -9.20
CA THR A 127 17.65 -9.86 -8.83
C THR A 127 16.65 -10.85 -8.27
N LEU A 128 16.38 -11.87 -9.06
CA LEU A 128 15.43 -12.92 -8.75
C LEU A 128 15.72 -13.58 -7.41
N LYS A 129 14.71 -13.66 -6.54
CA LYS A 129 14.76 -14.39 -5.28
C LYS A 129 14.23 -15.80 -5.50
N ASP A 130 14.99 -16.80 -5.09
CA ASP A 130 14.56 -18.20 -5.18
C ASP A 130 13.51 -18.58 -4.14
N SER A 131 13.37 -17.78 -3.08
CA SER A 131 12.47 -18.11 -2.00
C SER A 131 12.01 -16.90 -1.18
N TYR A 132 10.86 -17.05 -0.51
CA TYR A 132 10.28 -16.08 0.42
C TYR A 132 10.01 -16.77 1.77
N GLN A 133 10.34 -16.11 2.88
CA GLN A 133 10.13 -16.67 4.22
C GLN A 133 8.73 -16.31 4.73
N LEU A 134 7.82 -17.29 4.74
CA LEU A 134 6.50 -17.14 5.34
C LEU A 134 6.61 -17.19 6.87
N ALA A 135 5.92 -16.26 7.56
CA ALA A 135 6.01 -16.15 9.02
C ALA A 135 5.43 -17.38 9.74
N SER A 136 4.24 -17.84 9.33
CA SER A 136 3.56 -18.97 9.95
C SER A 136 2.71 -19.75 8.93
N CYS A 137 2.56 -21.06 9.15
CA CYS A 137 1.66 -21.90 8.38
C CYS A 137 0.19 -21.61 8.75
N PRO A 138 -0.70 -21.38 7.79
CA PRO A 138 -2.13 -21.19 8.05
C PRO A 138 -2.87 -22.47 8.51
N VAL A 139 -2.21 -23.64 8.49
CA VAL A 139 -2.82 -24.93 8.84
C VAL A 139 -2.29 -25.45 10.18
N CYS A 140 -0.97 -25.58 10.33
CA CYS A 140 -0.36 -26.13 11.54
C CYS A 140 0.33 -25.10 12.44
N GLY A 141 0.38 -23.82 12.05
CA GLY A 141 1.04 -22.76 12.82
C GLY A 141 2.57 -22.77 12.79
N GLU A 142 3.20 -23.74 12.11
CA GLU A 142 4.67 -23.83 12.04
C GLU A 142 5.29 -22.55 11.47
N SER A 143 6.39 -22.10 12.09
CA SER A 143 6.95 -20.79 11.82
C SER A 143 8.06 -20.82 10.77
N ARG A 144 8.33 -19.67 10.13
CA ARG A 144 9.48 -19.46 9.22
C ARG A 144 9.58 -20.49 8.09
N ILE A 145 8.47 -20.73 7.40
CA ILE A 145 8.42 -21.66 6.27
C ILE A 145 9.06 -21.02 5.04
N GLN A 146 10.04 -21.69 4.45
CA GLN A 146 10.66 -21.23 3.21
C GLN A 146 9.81 -21.62 1.99
N LEU A 147 9.08 -20.66 1.43
CA LEU A 147 8.37 -20.82 0.16
C LEU A 147 9.37 -20.72 -0.99
N LYS A 148 9.75 -21.86 -1.55
CA LYS A 148 10.64 -21.92 -2.72
C LYS A 148 9.84 -21.70 -4.00
N ARG A 149 10.31 -20.80 -4.86
CA ARG A 149 9.68 -20.43 -6.13
C ARG A 149 9.35 -21.65 -6.99
N VAL A 150 10.29 -22.59 -7.10
CA VAL A 150 10.14 -23.84 -7.88
C VAL A 150 9.13 -24.84 -7.32
N LYS A 151 8.68 -24.65 -6.07
CA LYS A 151 7.68 -25.50 -5.40
C LYS A 151 6.28 -24.88 -5.39
N ILE A 152 6.13 -23.67 -5.92
CA ILE A 152 4.84 -23.02 -6.09
C ILE A 152 4.27 -23.47 -7.43
N ASP A 153 3.06 -24.01 -7.40
CA ASP A 153 2.39 -24.48 -8.61
C ASP A 153 1.81 -23.33 -9.45
N LYS A 154 1.16 -23.67 -10.56
CA LYS A 154 0.54 -22.70 -11.47
C LYS A 154 -0.67 -21.99 -10.88
N GLU A 155 -1.25 -22.53 -9.81
CA GLU A 155 -2.36 -21.93 -9.07
C GLU A 155 -1.86 -21.08 -7.89
N TYR A 156 -0.54 -20.86 -7.79
CA TYR A 156 0.12 -20.11 -6.73
C TYR A 156 -0.08 -20.74 -5.34
N VAL A 157 -0.11 -22.07 -5.29
CA VAL A 157 -0.21 -22.87 -4.08
C VAL A 157 1.10 -23.62 -3.85
N ALA A 158 1.52 -23.69 -2.58
CA ALA A 158 2.61 -24.51 -2.12
C ALA A 158 2.12 -25.45 -1.01
N GLU A 159 2.88 -26.51 -0.73
CA GLU A 159 2.60 -27.40 0.39
C GLU A 159 3.52 -27.10 1.57
N CYS A 160 2.95 -27.11 2.77
CA CYS A 160 3.72 -27.03 4.01
C CYS A 160 4.61 -28.27 4.15
N PRO A 161 5.93 -28.14 4.38
CA PRO A 161 6.82 -29.28 4.54
C PRO A 161 6.59 -30.07 5.85
N HIS A 162 5.81 -29.53 6.79
CA HIS A 162 5.57 -30.16 8.10
C HIS A 162 4.22 -30.88 8.19
N CYS A 163 3.16 -30.30 7.63
CA CYS A 163 1.80 -30.86 7.71
C CYS A 163 1.18 -31.21 6.36
N SER A 164 1.88 -30.97 5.24
CA SER A 164 1.35 -31.10 3.88
C SER A 164 0.11 -30.26 3.59
N GLY A 165 -0.24 -29.33 4.48
CA GLY A 165 -1.34 -28.39 4.29
C GLY A 165 -1.07 -27.42 3.13
N LYS A 166 -2.12 -27.08 2.39
CA LYS A 166 -2.05 -26.09 1.31
C LYS A 166 -1.74 -24.71 1.88
N ILE A 167 -0.77 -24.03 1.29
CA ILE A 167 -0.39 -22.63 1.53
C ILE A 167 -0.66 -21.87 0.24
N PHE A 168 -1.58 -20.93 0.29
CA PHE A 168 -1.82 -19.97 -0.78
C PHE A 168 -0.77 -18.87 -0.71
N LEU A 169 -0.30 -18.35 -1.84
CA LEU A 169 0.65 -17.25 -1.81
C LEU A 169 0.13 -16.01 -1.06
N THR A 170 -1.19 -15.79 -1.03
CA THR A 170 -1.83 -14.73 -0.22
C THR A 170 -1.68 -14.92 1.29
N ASP A 171 -1.28 -16.10 1.79
CA ASP A 171 -1.04 -16.32 3.22
C ASP A 171 0.19 -15.54 3.73
N VAL A 172 1.03 -15.01 2.83
CA VAL A 172 2.09 -14.05 3.18
C VAL A 172 1.56 -12.78 3.85
N PHE A 173 0.26 -12.47 3.69
CA PHE A 173 -0.41 -11.36 4.36
C PHE A 173 -0.82 -11.66 5.80
N ARG A 174 -0.72 -12.93 6.21
CA ARG A 174 -0.86 -13.37 7.61
C ARG A 174 -2.22 -13.06 8.24
N PHE A 175 -3.27 -12.89 7.43
CA PHE A 175 -4.62 -12.67 7.95
C PHE A 175 -5.15 -13.86 8.74
N HIS A 176 -4.69 -15.08 8.44
CA HIS A 176 -5.03 -16.28 9.22
C HIS A 176 -4.57 -16.21 10.67
N GLU A 177 -3.66 -15.30 11.04
CA GLU A 177 -3.19 -15.10 12.41
C GLU A 177 -4.12 -14.21 13.25
N VAL A 178 -5.04 -13.48 12.60
CA VAL A 178 -5.94 -12.51 13.26
C VAL A 178 -7.40 -12.91 13.14
N VAL A 179 -7.78 -13.59 12.05
CA VAL A 179 -9.16 -14.03 11.85
C VAL A 179 -9.46 -15.20 12.78
N ASP A 180 -10.45 -14.99 13.64
CA ASP A 180 -10.91 -15.98 14.61
C ASP A 180 -12.35 -16.37 14.34
N ASP A 181 -12.65 -17.66 14.40
CA ASP A 181 -13.98 -18.20 14.09
C ASP A 181 -15.05 -17.74 15.13
N ASN A 182 -14.65 -17.34 16.34
CA ASN A 182 -15.55 -16.83 17.38
C ASN A 182 -15.65 -15.31 17.37
N PHE A 183 -14.52 -14.60 17.25
CA PHE A 183 -14.47 -13.13 17.35
C PHE A 183 -14.72 -12.42 16.02
N GLY A 184 -14.50 -13.09 14.89
CA GLY A 184 -14.70 -12.56 13.55
C GLY A 184 -13.41 -12.13 12.85
N ALA A 185 -13.57 -11.43 11.73
CA ALA A 185 -12.51 -10.92 10.87
C ALA A 185 -12.44 -9.38 10.82
N SER A 186 -13.22 -8.65 11.63
CA SER A 186 -13.25 -7.18 11.55
C SER A 186 -11.88 -6.54 11.80
N GLY A 187 -11.01 -7.19 12.59
CA GLY A 187 -9.65 -6.74 12.85
C GLY A 187 -8.72 -6.70 11.63
N ILE A 188 -9.09 -7.35 10.51
CA ILE A 188 -8.27 -7.32 9.28
C ILE A 188 -8.71 -6.29 8.25
N ILE A 189 -9.86 -5.63 8.44
CA ILE A 189 -10.46 -4.76 7.41
C ILE A 189 -9.52 -3.62 7.03
N GLY A 190 -9.04 -2.85 8.01
CA GLY A 190 -8.13 -1.73 7.74
C GLY A 190 -6.80 -2.17 7.12
N TYR A 191 -6.26 -3.30 7.57
CA TYR A 191 -5.04 -3.89 7.01
C TYR A 191 -5.25 -4.36 5.57
N LEU A 192 -6.41 -4.93 5.25
CA LEU A 192 -6.77 -5.36 3.90
C LEU A 192 -7.01 -4.17 2.97
N THR A 193 -7.66 -3.10 3.44
CA THR A 193 -7.83 -1.85 2.66
C THR A 193 -6.47 -1.28 2.27
N ASN A 194 -5.60 -1.04 3.25
CA ASN A 194 -4.26 -0.52 3.01
C ASN A 194 -3.43 -1.45 2.10
N LEU A 195 -3.49 -2.76 2.32
CA LEU A 195 -2.81 -3.73 1.47
C LEU A 195 -3.30 -3.67 0.02
N LEU A 196 -4.61 -3.61 -0.20
CA LEU A 196 -5.17 -3.64 -1.55
C LEU A 196 -4.86 -2.35 -2.32
N GLU A 197 -4.88 -1.18 -1.69
CA GLU A 197 -4.40 0.07 -2.30
C GLU A 197 -2.95 -0.07 -2.79
N GLN A 198 -2.08 -0.62 -1.95
CA GLN A 198 -0.68 -0.86 -2.28
C GLN A 198 -0.53 -1.90 -3.39
N MET A 199 -1.32 -2.99 -3.36
CA MET A 199 -1.28 -4.01 -4.39
C MET A 199 -1.76 -3.51 -5.74
N ILE A 200 -2.69 -2.55 -5.77
CA ILE A 200 -3.10 -1.87 -7.00
C ILE A 200 -1.92 -1.05 -7.55
N ILE A 201 -1.22 -0.27 -6.70
CA ILE A 201 -0.01 0.46 -7.11
C ILE A 201 1.05 -0.50 -7.67
N ILE A 202 1.35 -1.60 -6.97
CA ILE A 202 2.30 -2.63 -7.38
C ILE A 202 1.89 -3.25 -8.73
N HIS A 203 0.60 -3.54 -8.90
CA HIS A 203 0.06 -4.09 -10.13
C HIS A 203 0.24 -3.12 -11.31
N THR A 204 -0.10 -1.85 -11.12
CA THR A 204 0.05 -0.80 -12.13
C THR A 204 1.51 -0.59 -12.50
N ILE A 205 2.42 -0.54 -11.51
CA ILE A 205 3.87 -0.47 -11.75
C ILE A 205 4.34 -1.65 -12.61
N ARG A 206 3.93 -2.88 -12.28
CA ARG A 206 4.28 -4.07 -13.07
C ARG A 206 3.79 -3.96 -14.52
N ILE A 207 2.57 -3.47 -14.73
CA ILE A 207 2.02 -3.28 -16.07
C ILE A 207 2.85 -2.26 -16.84
N ILE A 208 3.15 -1.10 -16.25
CA ILE A 208 3.93 -0.05 -16.90
C ILE A 208 5.32 -0.54 -17.26
N LEU A 209 6.00 -1.26 -16.36
CA LEU A 209 7.31 -1.86 -16.63
C LEU A 209 7.29 -2.85 -17.81
N ASN A 210 6.18 -3.57 -18.02
CA ASN A 210 6.08 -4.53 -19.11
C ASN A 210 5.67 -3.90 -20.43
N LEU A 211 4.81 -2.87 -20.41
CA LEU A 211 4.20 -2.31 -21.62
C LEU A 211 4.87 -1.01 -22.07
N GLN A 212 5.11 -0.06 -21.15
CA GLN A 212 5.61 1.28 -21.48
C GLN A 212 6.48 1.87 -20.34
N PRO A 213 7.72 1.37 -20.14
CA PRO A 213 8.60 1.85 -19.07
C PRO A 213 8.87 3.37 -19.09
N ASN A 214 8.81 4.00 -20.26
CA ASN A 214 9.04 5.44 -20.41
C ASN A 214 7.96 6.28 -19.70
N LEU A 215 6.79 5.72 -19.37
CA LEU A 215 5.73 6.43 -18.68
C LEU A 215 6.15 6.90 -17.29
N PHE A 216 7.07 6.17 -16.63
CA PHE A 216 7.67 6.55 -15.34
C PHE A 216 8.28 7.96 -15.33
N ASN A 217 8.69 8.49 -16.49
CA ASN A 217 9.23 9.84 -16.59
C ASN A 217 8.18 10.94 -16.42
N SER A 218 6.89 10.61 -16.45
CA SER A 218 5.81 11.59 -16.50
C SER A 218 4.55 11.20 -15.72
N VAL A 219 4.59 10.12 -14.94
CA VAL A 219 3.46 9.65 -14.14
C VAL A 219 3.73 9.82 -12.65
N LEU A 220 2.79 10.46 -11.95
CA LEU A 220 2.78 10.59 -10.50
C LEU A 220 1.76 9.62 -9.90
N PHE A 221 2.19 8.79 -8.97
CA PHE A 221 1.31 7.95 -8.15
C PHE A 221 0.95 8.68 -6.86
N ILE A 222 -0.35 8.73 -6.54
CA ILE A 222 -0.85 9.28 -5.28
C ILE A 222 -1.62 8.19 -4.55
N LYS A 223 -1.21 7.91 -3.32
CA LYS A 223 -1.93 7.01 -2.41
C LYS A 223 -2.69 7.83 -1.37
N ASP A 224 -3.95 7.49 -1.10
CA ASP A 224 -4.63 7.98 0.09
C ASP A 224 -4.06 7.30 1.35
N GLY A 225 -3.51 8.08 2.26
CA GLY A 225 -2.76 7.61 3.43
C GLY A 225 -1.26 7.39 3.19
N PRO A 226 -0.53 6.97 4.23
CA PRO A 226 0.93 6.91 4.18
C PRO A 226 1.45 5.76 3.31
N LEU A 227 2.68 5.93 2.83
CA LEU A 227 3.49 4.89 2.17
C LEU A 227 4.01 3.87 3.18
N ALA A 228 3.10 3.04 3.68
CA ALA A 228 3.35 2.02 4.69
C ALA A 228 2.39 0.83 4.56
N PHE A 229 2.79 -0.28 5.19
CA PHE A 229 1.98 -1.46 5.47
C PHE A 229 1.85 -1.65 6.98
N PHE A 230 0.66 -2.05 7.45
CA PHE A 230 0.35 -2.08 8.89
C PHE A 230 -0.07 -3.45 9.40
N GLY A 231 0.07 -3.66 10.71
CA GLY A 231 -0.37 -4.87 11.38
C GLY A 231 0.26 -6.12 10.76
N GLN A 232 -0.58 -7.08 10.38
CA GLN A 232 -0.10 -8.35 9.85
C GLN A 232 0.55 -8.27 8.48
N THR A 233 0.25 -7.23 7.70
CA THR A 233 0.81 -7.05 6.34
C THR A 233 2.10 -6.23 6.35
N ALA A 234 2.56 -5.79 7.52
CA ALA A 234 3.76 -4.96 7.66
C ALA A 234 4.99 -5.58 6.98
N ASN A 235 5.10 -6.91 6.90
CA ASN A 235 6.17 -7.61 6.19
C ASN A 235 6.28 -7.26 4.69
N MET A 236 5.27 -6.67 4.07
CA MET A 236 5.32 -6.22 2.67
C MET A 236 6.14 -4.94 2.48
N HIS A 237 6.51 -4.22 3.55
CA HIS A 237 7.35 -3.04 3.45
C HIS A 237 8.75 -3.36 2.89
N GLU A 238 9.31 -4.52 3.21
CA GLU A 238 10.64 -4.95 2.74
C GLU A 238 10.67 -5.19 1.22
N PRO A 239 9.77 -6.03 0.63
CA PRO A 239 9.65 -6.13 -0.82
C PRO A 239 9.36 -4.79 -1.50
N MET A 240 8.54 -3.91 -0.88
CA MET A 240 8.25 -2.59 -1.43
C MET A 240 9.48 -1.70 -1.50
N ARG A 241 10.30 -1.66 -0.43
CA ARG A 241 11.61 -0.97 -0.46
C ARG A 241 12.50 -1.51 -1.57
N GLY A 242 12.52 -2.82 -1.77
CA GLY A 242 13.24 -3.45 -2.87
C GLY A 242 12.77 -2.96 -4.25
N LEU A 243 11.46 -2.84 -4.44
CA LEU A 243 10.87 -2.32 -5.68
C LEU A 243 11.19 -0.82 -5.87
N CYS A 244 11.07 0.00 -4.82
CA CYS A 244 11.42 1.41 -4.87
C CYS A 244 12.91 1.61 -5.22
N ASN A 245 13.82 0.87 -4.58
CA ASN A 245 15.25 0.92 -4.88
C ASN A 245 15.56 0.56 -6.34
N PHE A 246 14.91 -0.49 -6.87
CA PHE A 246 15.04 -0.84 -8.29
C PHE A 246 14.57 0.30 -9.19
N LEU A 247 13.39 0.86 -8.90
CA LEU A 247 12.83 1.96 -9.67
C LEU A 247 13.76 3.17 -9.63
N PHE A 248 14.22 3.62 -8.45
CA PHE A 248 15.20 4.73 -8.36
C PHE A 248 16.48 4.50 -9.18
N LYS A 249 16.95 3.26 -9.26
CA LYS A 249 18.16 2.91 -10.02
C LYS A 249 17.96 2.89 -11.54
N LYS A 250 16.74 2.60 -12.02
CA LYS A 250 16.48 2.27 -13.43
C LYS A 250 15.46 3.18 -14.11
N HIS A 251 14.65 3.88 -13.34
CA HIS A 251 13.50 4.67 -13.77
C HIS A 251 13.32 5.89 -12.85
N ASN A 252 12.38 6.77 -13.19
CA ASN A 252 11.90 7.78 -12.25
C ASN A 252 10.76 7.20 -11.40
N LEU A 253 10.70 7.56 -10.13
CA LEU A 253 9.60 7.18 -9.24
C LEU A 253 9.00 8.42 -8.59
N TYR A 254 7.92 8.90 -9.19
CA TYR A 254 7.09 9.92 -8.57
C TYR A 254 5.94 9.22 -7.86
N LEU A 255 6.07 9.05 -6.54
CA LEU A 255 5.08 8.42 -5.68
C LEU A 255 4.96 9.21 -4.39
N ALA A 256 3.74 9.52 -3.98
CA ALA A 256 3.45 10.21 -2.73
C ALA A 256 2.26 9.58 -2.01
N GLY A 257 2.36 9.41 -0.70
CA GLY A 257 1.23 9.09 0.17
C GLY A 257 0.77 10.35 0.91
N LEU A 258 -0.53 10.60 0.94
CA LEU A 258 -1.12 11.80 1.53
C LEU A 258 -1.97 11.46 2.75
N GLU A 259 -1.62 11.96 3.93
CA GLU A 259 -2.40 11.74 5.14
C GLU A 259 -3.43 12.84 5.36
N LYS A 260 -4.69 12.44 5.58
CA LYS A 260 -5.84 13.35 5.79
C LYS A 260 -6.32 13.40 7.25
N SER A 261 -5.79 12.53 8.10
CA SER A 261 -6.18 12.43 9.51
C SER A 261 -5.05 11.83 10.36
N GLY A 262 -5.17 11.98 11.68
CA GLY A 262 -4.27 11.38 12.68
C GLY A 262 -3.23 12.36 13.20
N ALA A 263 -2.42 11.88 14.15
CA ALA A 263 -1.52 12.71 14.95
C ALA A 263 -0.57 13.62 14.12
N PHE A 264 -0.09 13.14 12.96
CA PHE A 264 0.77 13.95 12.10
C PHE A 264 0.04 15.13 11.46
N VAL A 265 -1.24 14.95 11.10
CA VAL A 265 -2.09 16.01 10.53
C VAL A 265 -2.48 17.02 11.61
N GLU A 266 -2.88 16.52 12.79
CA GLU A 266 -3.15 17.37 13.96
C GLU A 266 -1.93 18.22 14.33
N HIS A 267 -0.73 17.62 14.31
CA HIS A 267 0.53 18.34 14.54
C HIS A 267 0.81 19.36 13.43
N ALA A 268 0.58 19.01 12.15
CA ALA A 268 0.75 19.92 11.03
C ALA A 268 -0.13 21.17 11.18
N ASP A 269 -1.39 21.00 11.57
CA ASP A 269 -2.30 22.10 11.85
C ASP A 269 -1.82 22.96 13.03
N ALA A 270 -1.32 22.32 14.11
CA ALA A 270 -0.80 23.02 15.28
C ALA A 270 0.43 23.90 14.96
N ILE A 271 1.25 23.52 13.98
CA ILE A 271 2.45 24.28 13.57
C ILE A 271 2.22 25.14 12.32
N LYS A 272 0.98 25.27 11.83
CA LYS A 272 0.66 25.99 10.58
C LYS A 272 1.20 27.43 10.55
N THR A 273 1.24 28.11 11.70
CA THR A 273 1.77 29.49 11.83
C THR A 273 3.29 29.56 11.83
N ASN A 274 3.97 28.45 12.11
CA ASN A 274 5.43 28.36 12.16
C ASN A 274 6.06 28.14 10.78
N LEU A 275 5.26 27.74 9.80
CA LEU A 275 5.68 27.57 8.40
C LEU A 275 5.22 28.74 7.55
N LYS A 276 6.10 29.24 6.69
CA LYS A 276 5.72 30.14 5.58
C LYS A 276 5.21 29.33 4.39
N PRO A 277 4.34 29.89 3.53
CA PRO A 277 3.93 29.25 2.29
C PRO A 277 5.15 28.85 1.45
N GLY A 278 5.14 27.65 0.88
CA GLY A 278 6.27 27.08 0.14
C GLY A 278 7.33 26.43 1.02
N GLN A 279 7.14 26.35 2.34
CA GLN A 279 8.09 25.67 3.23
C GLN A 279 7.66 24.24 3.55
N TYR A 280 8.64 23.37 3.76
CA TYR A 280 8.41 22.03 4.28
C TYR A 280 9.39 21.68 5.40
N ILE A 281 8.96 20.76 6.26
CA ILE A 281 9.76 20.18 7.34
C ILE A 281 9.89 18.68 7.10
N LEU A 282 11.13 18.18 7.10
CA LEU A 282 11.39 16.75 7.15
C LEU A 282 11.28 16.27 8.60
N LEU A 283 10.53 15.18 8.83
CA LEU A 283 10.31 14.65 10.17
C LEU A 283 11.35 13.57 10.49
N ASP A 284 12.25 13.88 11.43
CA ASP A 284 13.19 12.91 12.00
C ASP A 284 12.63 12.26 13.28
N ASN A 285 13.31 11.24 13.81
CA ASN A 285 12.91 10.56 15.04
C ASN A 285 12.72 11.54 16.21
N LYS A 286 13.62 12.50 16.34
CA LYS A 286 13.60 13.48 17.42
C LYS A 286 12.35 14.33 17.37
N HIS A 287 11.97 14.83 16.20
CA HIS A 287 10.76 15.62 16.02
C HIS A 287 9.50 14.77 16.24
N ILE A 288 9.46 13.57 15.64
CA ILE A 288 8.31 12.67 15.72
C ILE A 288 8.02 12.29 17.18
N TYR A 289 9.03 11.79 17.90
CA TYR A 289 8.83 11.24 19.24
C TYR A 289 8.74 12.30 20.35
N LYS A 290 9.22 13.51 20.08
CA LYS A 290 9.12 14.62 21.03
C LYS A 290 7.79 15.37 20.94
N TYR A 291 7.21 15.48 19.76
CA TYR A 291 6.08 16.39 19.53
C TYR A 291 4.81 15.74 18.97
N ILE A 292 4.90 14.59 18.31
CA ILE A 292 3.76 14.02 17.56
C ILE A 292 3.21 12.76 18.23
N ILE A 293 4.08 11.79 18.51
CA ILE A 293 3.69 10.50 19.09
C ILE A 293 4.68 10.05 20.17
N PRO A 294 4.28 9.17 21.10
CA PRO A 294 5.22 8.63 22.09
C PRO A 294 6.34 7.79 21.46
N GLY A 295 7.55 7.93 21.97
CA GLY A 295 8.69 7.07 21.67
C GLY A 295 9.99 7.64 22.20
N ASP A 296 11.11 6.96 21.90
CA ASP A 296 12.44 7.42 22.28
C ASP A 296 12.98 8.38 21.19
N PRO A 297 13.12 9.69 21.46
CA PRO A 297 13.62 10.65 20.47
C PRO A 297 15.11 10.46 20.13
N ASP A 298 15.87 9.77 20.97
CA ASP A 298 17.31 9.56 20.79
C ASP A 298 17.62 8.20 20.15
N THR A 299 16.59 7.42 19.78
CA THR A 299 16.77 6.16 19.06
C THR A 299 17.41 6.36 17.70
N THR A 300 18.39 5.51 17.39
CA THR A 300 19.04 5.46 16.08
C THR A 300 18.21 4.69 15.05
N ASP A 301 17.24 3.89 15.49
CA ASP A 301 16.37 3.13 14.59
C ASP A 301 15.36 4.06 13.91
N PRO A 302 15.30 4.10 12.57
CA PRO A 302 14.36 4.97 11.86
C PRO A 302 12.92 4.73 12.30
N TYR A 303 12.15 5.81 12.44
CA TYR A 303 10.72 5.76 12.72
C TYR A 303 10.03 4.73 11.83
N ALA A 304 9.28 3.83 12.46
CA ALA A 304 8.48 2.80 11.80
C ALA A 304 9.27 1.92 10.80
N ARG A 305 10.53 1.60 11.14
CA ARG A 305 11.48 0.80 10.34
C ARG A 305 10.89 -0.47 9.73
N THR A 306 9.93 -1.11 10.38
CA THR A 306 9.36 -2.41 9.99
C THR A 306 7.98 -2.34 9.30
N SER A 307 7.51 -1.14 8.96
CA SER A 307 6.19 -0.93 8.34
C SER A 307 6.18 0.12 7.23
N TYR A 308 7.03 1.14 7.31
CA TYR A 308 7.09 2.22 6.33
C TYR A 308 8.13 1.95 5.25
N TYR A 309 7.88 2.42 4.03
CA TYR A 309 8.89 2.47 2.96
C TYR A 309 9.08 3.90 2.41
N GLY A 310 8.51 4.89 3.09
CA GLY A 310 8.73 6.30 2.81
C GLY A 310 8.97 7.14 4.06
N GLY A 311 9.69 8.24 3.88
CA GLY A 311 9.93 9.27 4.89
C GLY A 311 8.82 10.31 4.88
N LYS A 312 8.46 10.82 6.07
CA LYS A 312 7.38 11.81 6.22
C LYS A 312 7.92 13.24 6.21
N LEU A 313 7.13 14.13 5.62
CA LEU A 313 7.33 15.57 5.66
C LEU A 313 5.99 16.29 5.85
N ILE A 314 6.08 17.51 6.38
CA ILE A 314 4.95 18.44 6.45
C ILE A 314 5.25 19.59 5.50
N TYR A 315 4.37 19.84 4.55
CA TYR A 315 4.51 20.90 3.55
C TYR A 315 3.37 21.92 3.70
N LYS A 316 3.72 23.20 3.75
CA LYS A 316 2.75 24.29 3.63
C LYS A 316 2.74 24.79 2.20
N SER A 317 1.64 24.57 1.50
CA SER A 317 1.49 25.01 0.11
C SER A 317 1.54 26.52 -0.01
N ARG A 318 1.74 27.00 -1.25
CA ARG A 318 1.69 28.44 -1.56
C ARG A 318 0.32 29.05 -1.29
N ASN A 319 -0.73 28.23 -1.29
CA ASN A 319 -2.09 28.61 -0.96
C ASN A 319 -2.40 28.43 0.55
N GLU A 320 -1.36 28.28 1.38
CA GLU A 320 -1.42 28.15 2.84
C GLU A 320 -2.06 26.87 3.40
N GLU A 321 -2.29 25.87 2.56
CA GLU A 321 -2.79 24.56 3.00
C GLU A 321 -1.67 23.70 3.56
N MET A 322 -2.00 22.87 4.54
CA MET A 322 -1.05 21.97 5.19
C MET A 322 -1.20 20.56 4.64
N TYR A 323 -0.08 19.95 4.25
CA TYR A 323 -0.02 18.62 3.70
C TYR A 323 0.96 17.76 4.49
N VAL A 324 0.50 16.59 4.96
CA VAL A 324 1.36 15.54 5.50
C VAL A 324 1.62 14.53 4.39
N ILE A 325 2.87 14.48 3.95
CA ILE A 325 3.27 13.71 2.77
C ILE A 325 4.29 12.66 3.19
N SER A 326 4.15 11.46 2.64
CA SER A 326 5.20 10.43 2.68
C SER A 326 5.75 10.18 1.29
N LEU A 327 7.07 10.20 1.15
CA LEU A 327 7.77 9.97 -0.11
C LEU A 327 8.64 8.72 0.02
N PRO A 328 8.72 7.84 -1.00
CA PRO A 328 9.57 6.66 -0.93
C PRO A 328 11.02 7.07 -0.71
N THR A 329 11.74 6.32 0.10
CA THR A 329 13.15 6.58 0.41
C THR A 329 14.01 5.43 -0.05
N GLU A 330 15.21 5.71 -0.57
CA GLU A 330 16.21 4.67 -0.79
C GLU A 330 16.54 3.99 0.54
N PHE A 331 16.38 2.67 0.58
CA PHE A 331 16.74 1.88 1.74
C PHE A 331 18.04 1.13 1.47
N ARG A 332 19.13 1.51 2.15
CA ARG A 332 20.38 0.76 2.10
C ARG A 332 20.35 -0.31 3.20
N ASN A 333 20.42 -1.58 2.81
CA ASN A 333 20.62 -2.65 3.78
C ASN A 333 21.97 -2.44 4.47
N ASN A 334 21.99 -2.49 5.80
CA ASN A 334 23.21 -2.30 6.61
C ASN A 334 24.31 -3.36 6.37
N SER A 335 24.12 -4.30 5.44
CA SER A 335 25.17 -5.18 4.95
C SER A 335 26.17 -4.49 4.02
N GLU A 336 25.79 -3.38 3.36
CA GLU A 336 26.69 -2.62 2.46
C GLU A 336 27.31 -1.37 3.11
N SER A 337 26.77 -0.89 4.24
CA SER A 337 27.25 0.31 4.93
C SER A 337 28.56 0.11 5.72
N LYS A 338 29.08 -1.12 5.80
CA LYS A 338 30.43 -1.36 6.35
C LYS A 338 31.57 -1.11 5.36
N GLU A 339 31.31 -1.01 4.06
CA GLU A 339 32.38 -0.87 3.06
C GLU A 339 32.57 0.53 2.49
N ARG A 340 31.68 1.49 2.79
CA ARG A 340 31.88 2.88 2.37
C ARG A 340 31.47 3.84 3.48
N GLY A 341 32.40 4.04 4.41
CA GLY A 341 32.38 5.21 5.27
C GLY A 341 32.65 6.45 4.41
N LEU A 342 31.72 7.40 4.45
CA LEU A 342 31.91 8.85 4.42
C LEU A 342 30.59 9.51 4.83
#